data_AF-A0A7C4LFJ7-F1
#
_entry.id   AF-A0A7C4LFJ7-F1
#
_cell.length_a   1.000
_cell.length_b   1.000
_cell.length_c   1.000
_cell.angle_alpha   90.00
_cell.angle_beta   90.00
_cell.angle_gamma   90.00
#
_symmetry.space_group_name_H-M   'P 1'
#
loop_
_entity.id
_entity.type
_entity.pdbx_description
1 polymer ?
#
loop_
_entity_poly.entity_id
_entity_poly.type
_entity_poly.pdbx_seq_one_letter_code
_entity_poly.pdbx_strand_id
1 'polypeptide(L)'
;MEAALCDFLVANNFAHTHWTGNFELEFGTGALRLYVPSVTLTELKKDGATILIEPVDSIHPGSGVRRLQSLRRERGRDYYVIVVARRPLHARFPPDACDAIFPVEDFTPLLLFLRNLA
;
A
#
# COMPACT_ATOMS: atom_id res chain seq x y z
N MET A 1 2.86 -13.16 1.83
CA MET A 1 1.77 -12.26 1.43
C MET A 1 2.18 -11.48 0.20
N GLU A 2 3.30 -10.77 0.27
CA GLU A 2 3.91 -10.05 -0.86
C GLU A 2 4.13 -10.94 -2.10
N ALA A 3 4.71 -12.12 -1.96
CA ALA A 3 4.90 -13.04 -3.10
C ALA A 3 3.59 -13.35 -3.85
N ALA A 4 2.50 -13.64 -3.13
CA ALA A 4 1.20 -13.90 -3.75
C ALA A 4 0.60 -12.65 -4.44
N LEU A 5 0.86 -11.46 -3.90
CA LEU A 5 0.51 -10.19 -4.54
C LEU A 5 1.32 -10.00 -5.83
N CYS A 6 2.64 -10.23 -5.80
CA CYS A 6 3.50 -10.13 -6.99
C CYS A 6 3.07 -11.11 -8.08
N ASP A 7 2.85 -12.39 -7.72
CA ASP A 7 2.35 -13.41 -8.66
C ASP A 7 1.03 -12.98 -9.31
N PHE A 8 0.11 -12.41 -8.50
CA PHE A 8 -1.15 -11.86 -9.00
C PHE A 8 -0.93 -10.70 -9.98
N LEU A 9 -0.05 -9.74 -9.66
CA LEU A 9 0.24 -8.60 -10.53
C LEU A 9 0.89 -9.04 -11.84
N VAL A 10 1.84 -9.98 -11.79
CA VAL A 10 2.45 -10.59 -13.00
C VAL A 10 1.38 -11.29 -13.84
N ALA A 11 0.56 -12.16 -13.24
CA ALA A 11 -0.45 -12.93 -13.95
C ALA A 11 -1.52 -12.05 -14.64
N ASN A 12 -1.71 -10.81 -14.16
CA ASN A 12 -2.65 -9.85 -14.72
C ASN A 12 -1.97 -8.72 -15.51
N ASN A 13 -0.67 -8.86 -15.81
CA ASN A 13 0.12 -7.93 -16.61
C ASN A 13 0.14 -6.49 -16.07
N PHE A 14 0.18 -6.33 -14.74
CA PHE A 14 0.40 -5.04 -14.10
C PHE A 14 1.89 -4.83 -13.83
N ALA A 15 2.47 -3.84 -14.53
CA ALA A 15 3.85 -3.44 -14.35
C ALA A 15 4.06 -2.89 -12.92
N HIS A 16 4.96 -3.52 -12.18
CA HIS A 16 5.27 -3.17 -10.81
C HIS A 16 6.74 -3.39 -10.50
N THR A 17 7.23 -2.69 -9.49
CA THR A 17 8.57 -2.87 -8.94
C THR A 17 8.51 -2.96 -7.42
N HIS A 18 9.48 -3.67 -6.85
CA HIS A 18 9.82 -3.48 -5.45
C HIS A 18 10.64 -2.20 -5.35
N TRP A 19 10.20 -1.26 -4.53
CA TRP A 19 10.78 0.09 -4.51
C TRP A 19 12.26 0.04 -4.06
N THR A 20 13.13 0.72 -4.80
CA THR A 20 14.58 0.74 -4.51
C THR A 20 15.05 1.97 -3.73
N GLY A 21 14.15 2.92 -3.44
CA GLY A 21 14.44 4.09 -2.62
C GLY A 21 13.88 3.97 -1.20
N ASN A 22 13.84 5.09 -0.49
CA ASN A 22 13.36 5.17 0.89
C ASN A 22 12.77 6.55 1.16
N PHE A 23 11.67 6.59 1.91
CA PHE A 23 11.14 7.82 2.49
C PHE A 23 11.70 7.97 3.89
N GLU A 24 12.18 9.17 4.22
CA GLU A 24 12.39 9.59 5.60
C GLU A 24 11.07 10.18 6.10
N LEU A 25 10.41 9.47 7.01
CA LEU A 25 9.12 9.87 7.58
C LEU A 25 9.25 10.07 9.08
N GLU A 26 8.52 11.06 9.61
CA GLU A 26 8.44 11.28 11.04
C GLU A 26 7.27 10.46 11.63
N PHE A 27 7.55 9.54 12.55
CA PHE A 27 6.49 8.80 13.23
C PHE A 27 6.74 8.60 14.73
N GLY A 28 5.70 8.88 15.53
CA GLY A 28 5.75 8.78 16.99
C GLY A 28 6.40 10.01 17.64
N THR A 29 7.55 9.82 18.29
CA THR A 29 8.24 10.82 19.13
C THR A 29 9.03 11.87 18.35
N GLY A 30 8.67 12.13 17.09
CA GLY A 30 9.38 13.08 16.24
C GLY A 30 10.70 12.61 15.62
N ALA A 31 11.02 11.31 15.73
CA ALA A 31 12.20 10.75 15.07
C ALA A 31 11.90 10.42 13.60
N LEU A 32 12.78 10.89 12.69
CA LEU A 32 12.81 10.45 11.31
C LEU A 32 13.23 8.99 11.23
N ARG A 33 12.53 8.21 10.42
CA ARG A 33 12.88 6.82 10.14
C ARG A 33 12.53 6.46 8.71
N LEU A 34 13.24 5.45 8.23
CA LEU A 34 13.06 4.95 6.87
C LEU A 34 11.76 4.15 6.74
N TYR A 35 11.04 4.47 5.67
CA TYR A 35 9.94 3.69 5.15
C TYR A 35 10.24 3.34 3.69
N VAL A 36 10.17 2.05 3.38
CA VAL A 36 10.36 1.52 2.03
C VAL A 36 9.03 0.87 1.66
N PRO A 37 8.34 1.34 0.61
CA PRO A 37 7.14 0.69 0.15
C PRO A 37 7.43 -0.71 -0.38
N SER A 38 6.49 -1.62 -0.19
CA SER A 38 6.65 -3.00 -0.65
C SER A 38 6.55 -3.10 -2.16
N VAL A 39 5.49 -2.52 -2.76
CA VAL A 39 5.23 -2.59 -4.20
C VAL A 39 4.79 -1.23 -4.72
N THR A 40 5.34 -0.82 -5.86
CA THR A 40 4.94 0.37 -6.60
C THR A 40 4.44 -0.03 -7.98
N LEU A 41 3.25 0.44 -8.38
CA LEU A 41 2.80 0.30 -9.76
C LEU A 41 3.47 1.39 -10.61
N THR A 42 4.15 0.99 -11.68
CA THR A 42 5.00 1.89 -12.46
C THR A 42 4.25 2.61 -13.57
N GLU A 43 3.21 1.99 -14.11
CA GLU A 43 2.44 2.51 -15.25
C GLU A 43 1.08 3.06 -14.86
N LEU A 44 0.46 2.53 -13.80
CA LEU A 44 -0.84 2.99 -13.32
C LEU A 44 -0.71 4.11 -12.28
N LYS A 45 -1.59 5.09 -12.41
CA LYS A 45 -1.72 6.23 -11.48
C LYS A 45 -3.19 6.41 -11.11
N LYS A 46 -3.46 6.97 -9.93
CA LYS A 46 -4.79 7.42 -9.53
C LYS A 46 -4.79 8.93 -9.39
N ASP A 47 -5.53 9.63 -10.24
CA ASP A 47 -5.60 11.10 -10.25
C ASP A 47 -4.21 11.77 -10.28
N GLY A 48 -3.27 11.18 -11.02
CA GLY A 48 -1.87 11.62 -11.09
C GLY A 48 -0.96 11.12 -9.96
N ALA A 49 -1.51 10.56 -8.88
CA ALA A 49 -0.75 10.00 -7.78
C ALA A 49 -0.20 8.60 -8.10
N THR A 50 1.00 8.32 -7.58
CA THR A 50 1.65 7.00 -7.71
C THR A 50 0.98 5.98 -6.81
N ILE A 51 0.64 4.81 -7.34
CA ILE A 51 0.00 3.77 -6.55
C ILE A 51 1.07 2.94 -5.82
N LEU A 52 0.97 2.90 -4.49
CA LEU A 52 1.74 2.02 -3.62
C LEU A 52 0.83 0.91 -3.11
N ILE A 53 1.29 -0.34 -3.12
CA ILE A 53 0.55 -1.48 -2.58
C ILE A 53 1.33 -2.08 -1.42
N GLU A 54 0.67 -2.13 -0.26
CA GLU A 54 1.25 -2.60 1.00
C GLU A 54 0.56 -3.86 1.50
N PRO A 55 1.21 -5.03 1.38
CA PRO A 55 0.74 -6.24 2.04
C PRO A 55 0.94 -6.12 3.56
N VAL A 56 -0.15 -6.16 4.33
CA VAL A 56 -0.12 -6.04 5.79
C VAL A 56 -0.68 -7.30 6.45
N ASP A 57 0.14 -7.96 7.25
CA ASP A 57 -0.19 -9.21 7.95
C ASP A 57 -0.61 -9.00 9.42
N SER A 58 -0.31 -7.83 9.98
CA SER A 58 -0.57 -7.47 11.37
C SER A 58 -0.74 -5.96 11.52
N ILE A 59 -1.49 -5.53 12.54
CA ILE A 59 -1.77 -4.10 12.82
C ILE A 59 -1.16 -3.64 14.14
N HIS A 60 -0.21 -4.41 14.69
CA HIS A 60 0.39 -4.09 15.98
C HIS A 60 1.10 -2.73 15.97
N PRO A 61 1.20 -2.04 17.12
CA PRO A 61 1.95 -0.78 17.22
C PRO A 61 3.42 -0.98 16.80
N GLY A 62 3.75 -0.74 15.53
CA GLY A 62 5.07 -1.03 14.93
C GLY A 62 5.00 -1.73 13.56
N SER A 63 3.86 -2.35 13.24
CA SER A 63 3.57 -3.17 12.03
C SER A 63 3.45 -2.42 10.70
N GLY A 64 4.03 -1.23 10.57
CA GLY A 64 3.96 -0.44 9.34
C GLY A 64 2.77 0.53 9.27
N VAL A 65 1.63 0.26 9.91
CA VAL A 65 0.43 1.14 9.87
C VAL A 65 0.73 2.60 10.22
N ARG A 66 1.52 2.86 11.28
CA ARG A 66 1.93 4.23 11.65
C ARG A 66 2.78 4.91 10.59
N ARG A 67 3.59 4.14 9.84
CA ARG A 67 4.39 4.69 8.74
C ARG A 67 3.50 5.08 7.57
N LEU A 68 2.46 4.28 7.30
CA LEU A 68 1.46 4.61 6.28
C LEU A 68 0.68 5.88 6.65
N GLN A 69 0.27 6.03 7.91
CA GLN A 69 -0.37 7.28 8.37
C GLN A 69 0.56 8.49 8.20
N SER A 70 1.85 8.37 8.55
CA SER A 70 2.81 9.46 8.32
C SER A 70 3.00 9.75 6.84
N LEU A 71 3.14 8.73 5.99
CA LEU A 71 3.23 8.89 4.54
C LEU A 71 2.00 9.61 3.99
N ARG A 72 0.80 9.18 4.40
CA ARG A 72 -0.48 9.78 4.00
C ARG A 72 -0.56 11.24 4.41
N ARG A 73 -0.12 11.58 5.61
CA ARG A 73 -0.10 12.96 6.11
C ARG A 73 0.91 13.84 5.37
N GLU A 74 2.10 13.34 5.11
CA GLU A 74 3.21 14.13 4.54
C GLU A 74 3.19 14.18 3.01
N ARG A 75 2.68 13.12 2.37
CA ARG A 75 2.80 12.87 0.92
C ARG A 75 1.52 12.33 0.28
N GLY A 76 0.36 12.38 0.94
CA GLY A 76 -0.88 11.77 0.45
C GLY A 76 -1.45 12.34 -0.85
N ARG A 77 -0.92 13.46 -1.35
CA ARG A 77 -1.22 13.98 -2.70
C ARG A 77 -0.42 13.31 -3.81
N ASP A 78 0.78 12.85 -3.49
CA ASP A 78 1.72 12.26 -4.44
C ASP A 78 1.54 10.75 -4.56
N TYR A 79 0.95 10.11 -3.53
CA TYR A 79 0.79 8.67 -3.43
C TYR A 79 -0.63 8.25 -3.07
N TYR A 80 -1.13 7.25 -3.80
CA TYR A 80 -2.36 6.52 -3.51
C TYR A 80 -2.00 5.18 -2.88
N VAL A 81 -2.33 4.99 -1.60
CA VAL A 81 -1.91 3.84 -0.81
C VAL A 81 -3.01 2.79 -0.78
N ILE A 82 -2.74 1.64 -1.37
CA ILE A 82 -3.58 0.45 -1.32
C ILE A 82 -3.00 -0.50 -0.28
N VAL A 83 -3.82 -0.95 0.66
CA VAL A 83 -3.45 -2.01 1.59
C VAL A 83 -4.06 -3.33 1.14
N VAL A 84 -3.25 -4.39 1.14
CA VAL A 84 -3.70 -5.76 0.95
C VAL A 84 -3.55 -6.49 2.27
N ALA A 85 -4.65 -6.87 2.89
CA ALA A 85 -4.62 -7.45 4.23
C ALA A 85 -5.68 -8.53 4.38
N ARG A 86 -5.53 -9.39 5.39
CA ARG A 86 -6.57 -10.36 5.75
C ARG A 86 -7.85 -9.67 6.18
N ARG A 87 -9.02 -10.18 5.78
CA ARG A 87 -10.34 -9.57 6.09
C ARG A 87 -10.54 -9.16 7.56
N PRO A 88 -10.13 -9.95 8.58
CA PRO A 88 -10.27 -9.55 9.99
C PRO A 88 -9.50 -8.28 10.39
N LEU A 89 -8.51 -7.86 9.59
CA LEU A 89 -7.75 -6.63 9.84
C LEU A 89 -8.45 -5.39 9.29
N HIS A 90 -9.36 -5.53 8.32
CA HIS A 90 -9.97 -4.40 7.61
C HIS A 90 -10.72 -3.47 8.55
N ALA A 91 -11.57 -4.04 9.42
CA ALA A 91 -12.36 -3.28 10.39
C ALA A 91 -11.50 -2.60 11.49
N ARG A 92 -10.23 -2.98 11.59
CA ARG A 92 -9.28 -2.47 12.59
C ARG A 92 -8.23 -1.55 11.98
N PHE A 93 -8.25 -1.40 10.65
CA PHE A 93 -7.30 -0.55 9.95
C PHE A 93 -7.70 0.92 10.12
N PRO A 94 -6.80 1.81 10.58
CA PRO A 94 -7.13 3.22 10.70
C PRO A 94 -7.50 3.81 9.34
N PRO A 95 -8.59 4.60 9.25
CA PRO A 95 -9.08 5.13 7.97
C PRO A 95 -8.11 6.14 7.32
N ASP A 96 -7.19 6.71 8.10
CA ASP A 96 -6.16 7.65 7.65
C ASP A 96 -4.85 6.94 7.23
N ALA A 97 -4.77 5.62 7.35
CA ALA A 97 -3.57 4.86 7.02
C ALA A 97 -3.50 4.45 5.53
N CYS A 98 -4.61 4.43 4.80
CA CYS A 98 -4.64 4.04 3.38
C CYS A 98 -5.82 4.69 2.64
N ASP A 99 -5.75 4.73 1.32
CA ASP A 99 -6.85 5.19 0.46
C ASP A 99 -7.85 4.05 0.15
N ALA A 100 -7.34 2.82 0.04
CA ALA A 100 -8.14 1.64 -0.21
C ALA A 100 -7.57 0.42 0.50
N ILE A 101 -8.43 -0.54 0.84
CA ILE A 101 -8.04 -1.81 1.44
C ILE A 101 -8.74 -2.97 0.73
N PHE A 102 -7.99 -4.01 0.39
CA PHE A 102 -8.48 -5.20 -0.30
C PHE A 102 -8.09 -6.49 0.44
N PRO A 103 -8.93 -7.53 0.34
CA PRO A 103 -8.66 -8.80 1.02
C PRO A 103 -7.57 -9.57 0.28
N VAL A 104 -6.63 -10.15 1.02
CA VAL A 104 -5.59 -11.01 0.42
C VAL A 104 -6.11 -12.40 0.07
N GLU A 105 -7.22 -12.80 0.68
CA GLU A 105 -7.88 -14.08 0.40
C GLU A 105 -8.57 -14.11 -0.98
N ASP A 106 -8.84 -12.93 -1.57
CA ASP A 106 -9.51 -12.78 -2.86
C ASP A 106 -9.07 -11.48 -3.55
N PHE A 107 -8.23 -11.61 -4.58
CA PHE A 107 -7.74 -10.45 -5.35
C PHE A 107 -8.74 -9.92 -6.39
N THR A 108 -9.90 -10.53 -6.56
CA THR A 108 -10.89 -10.09 -7.56
C THR A 108 -11.29 -8.62 -7.40
N PRO A 109 -11.57 -8.10 -6.18
CA PRO A 109 -11.90 -6.69 -6.00
C PRO A 109 -10.73 -5.76 -6.35
N LEU A 110 -9.49 -6.15 -6.02
CA LEU A 110 -8.29 -5.40 -6.40
C LEU A 110 -8.12 -5.37 -7.92
N LEU A 111 -8.31 -6.51 -8.59
CA LEU A 111 -8.25 -6.61 -10.05
C LEU A 111 -9.23 -5.67 -10.74
N LEU A 112 -10.49 -5.70 -10.30
CA LEU A 112 -11.54 -4.84 -10.84
C LEU A 112 -11.21 -3.36 -10.62
N PHE A 113 -10.68 -3.01 -9.44
CA PHE A 113 -10.23 -1.66 -9.16
C PHE A 113 -9.11 -1.22 -10.12
N LEU A 114 -8.04 -2.01 -10.25
CA LEU A 114 -6.90 -1.67 -11.10
C LEU A 114 -7.28 -1.58 -12.59
N ARG A 115 -8.15 -2.46 -13.07
CA ARG A 115 -8.66 -2.42 -14.45
C ARG A 115 -9.48 -1.17 -14.75
N ASN A 116 -10.17 -0.61 -13.77
CA ASN A 116 -10.92 0.64 -13.95
C ASN A 116 -10.03 1.89 -13.95
N LEU A 117 -8.73 1.75 -13.66
CA LEU A 117 -7.74 2.84 -13.73
C LEU A 117 -6.94 2.85 -15.03
N ALA A 118 -6.96 1.75 -15.78
CA ALA A 118 -6.29 1.59 -17.08
C ALA A 118 -7.18 2.08 -18.22
#